data_AF-A0A1Q3L452-F1
#
_entry.id   AF-A0A1Q3L452-F1
#
_cell.length_a   1.000
_cell.length_b   1.000
_cell.length_c   1.000
_cell.angle_alpha   90.00
_cell.angle_beta   90.00
_cell.angle_gamma   90.00
#
_symmetry.space_group_name_H-M   'P 1'
#
loop_
_entity.id
_entity.type
_entity.pdbx_description
1 polymer ?
#
loop_
_entity_poly.entity_id
_entity_poly.type
_entity_poly.pdbx_seq_one_letter_code
_entity_poly.pdbx_strand_id
1 'polypeptide(L)'
;MGRRKTPEERADEERRYALASAAHTDEDFEPFFTDTNQAIRNAAAMNPDASAAVLDRFASDRFWSVRIAVAEHPRTDRATLLRMLEADPRRRGVVHHETRKRLEREGVRFGDDGMPIPEA
;
A
#
# COMPACT_ATOMS: atom_id res chain seq x y z
N MET A 1 -14.92 -3.04 25.72
CA MET A 1 -14.57 -4.41 25.26
C MET A 1 -15.18 -4.60 23.87
N GLY A 2 -14.37 -4.90 22.86
CA GLY A 2 -14.88 -5.15 21.50
C GLY A 2 -15.68 -6.46 21.44
N ARG A 3 -16.76 -6.49 20.64
CA ARG A 3 -17.53 -7.71 20.36
C ARG A 3 -16.58 -8.79 19.82
N ARG A 4 -16.62 -9.99 20.40
CA ARG A 4 -15.92 -11.16 19.85
C ARG A 4 -16.61 -11.60 18.58
N LYS A 5 -15.83 -11.85 17.52
CA LYS A 5 -16.34 -12.32 16.23
C LYS A 5 -16.96 -13.70 16.37
N THR A 6 -18.07 -13.96 15.69
CA THR A 6 -18.67 -15.30 15.61
C THR A 6 -17.78 -16.23 14.78
N PRO A 7 -17.95 -17.57 14.87
CA PRO A 7 -17.28 -18.50 13.97
C PRO A 7 -17.50 -18.18 12.49
N GLU A 8 -18.70 -17.78 12.12
CA GLU A 8 -19.07 -17.44 10.74
C GLU A 8 -18.36 -16.16 10.27
N GLU A 9 -18.28 -15.13 11.12
CA GLU A 9 -17.55 -13.89 10.81
C GLU A 9 -16.04 -14.15 10.63
N ARG A 10 -15.45 -15.06 11.41
CA ARG A 10 -14.04 -15.46 11.25
C ARG A 10 -13.82 -16.27 9.96
N ALA A 11 -14.69 -17.24 9.68
CA ALA A 11 -14.60 -18.03 8.45
C ALA A 11 -14.79 -17.16 7.20
N ASP A 12 -15.64 -16.14 7.27
CA ASP A 12 -15.81 -15.15 6.22
C ASP A 12 -14.55 -14.30 6.00
N GLU A 13 -13.91 -13.84 7.08
CA GLU A 13 -12.64 -13.13 7.01
C GLU A 13 -11.52 -13.99 6.44
N GLU A 14 -11.42 -15.26 6.86
CA GLU A 14 -10.45 -16.22 6.32
C GLU A 14 -10.67 -16.45 4.82
N ARG A 15 -11.93 -16.60 4.38
CA ARG A 15 -12.27 -16.73 2.97
C ARG A 15 -11.85 -15.50 2.17
N ARG A 16 -12.16 -14.29 2.65
CA ARG A 16 -11.77 -13.04 1.96
C ARG A 16 -10.26 -12.84 1.95
N TYR A 17 -9.56 -13.20 3.02
CA TYR A 17 -8.10 -13.20 3.06
C TYR A 17 -7.49 -14.13 2.00
N ALA A 18 -8.03 -15.34 1.88
CA ALA A 18 -7.60 -16.30 0.86
C ALA A 18 -7.84 -15.76 -0.56
N LEU A 19 -8.99 -15.14 -0.81
CA LEU A 19 -9.29 -14.51 -2.10
C LEU A 19 -8.34 -13.34 -2.41
N ALA A 20 -8.01 -12.49 -1.43
CA ALA A 20 -7.04 -11.40 -1.61
C ALA A 20 -5.64 -11.92 -1.97
N SER A 21 -5.26 -13.05 -1.37
CA SER A 21 -3.96 -13.70 -1.63
C SER A 21 -3.93 -14.44 -2.97
N ALA A 22 -5.10 -14.85 -3.50
CA ALA A 22 -5.25 -15.59 -4.75
C ALA A 22 -5.70 -14.73 -5.94
N ALA A 23 -5.98 -13.44 -5.72
CA ALA A 23 -6.34 -12.49 -6.76
C ALA A 23 -5.24 -12.43 -7.84
N HIS A 24 -5.63 -12.46 -9.11
CA HIS A 24 -4.71 -12.56 -10.24
C HIS A 24 -4.93 -11.44 -11.28
N THR A 25 -6.17 -11.01 -11.45
CA THR A 25 -6.56 -9.92 -12.36
C THR A 25 -6.95 -8.67 -11.58
N ASP A 26 -6.91 -7.50 -12.21
CA ASP A 26 -7.32 -6.23 -11.58
C ASP A 26 -8.76 -6.28 -11.04
N GLU A 27 -9.66 -7.00 -11.70
CA GLU A 27 -11.05 -7.19 -11.28
C GLU A 27 -11.15 -7.97 -9.95
N ASP A 28 -10.27 -8.97 -9.74
CA ASP A 28 -10.24 -9.75 -8.50
C ASP A 28 -9.93 -8.86 -7.28
N PHE A 29 -9.27 -7.72 -7.48
CA PHE A 29 -8.90 -6.79 -6.39
C PHE A 29 -10.03 -5.84 -5.98
N GLU A 30 -11.07 -5.67 -6.79
CA GLU A 30 -12.14 -4.69 -6.54
C GLU A 30 -12.77 -4.78 -5.14
N PRO A 31 -13.12 -5.99 -4.63
CA PRO A 31 -13.69 -6.11 -3.29
C PRO A 31 -12.77 -5.61 -2.17
N PHE A 32 -11.44 -5.67 -2.38
CA PHE A 32 -10.46 -5.42 -1.32
C PHE A 32 -10.12 -3.95 -1.14
N PHE A 33 -10.45 -3.06 -2.09
CA PHE A 33 -10.22 -1.63 -1.90
C PHE A 33 -11.03 -1.04 -0.75
N THR A 34 -12.12 -1.69 -0.35
CA THR A 34 -13.03 -1.23 0.71
C THR A 34 -13.26 -2.26 1.80
N ASP A 35 -12.52 -3.38 1.80
CA ASP A 35 -12.65 -4.41 2.83
C ASP A 35 -12.46 -3.80 4.22
N THR A 36 -13.34 -4.14 5.16
CA THR A 36 -13.31 -3.55 6.50
C THR A 36 -12.08 -3.96 7.30
N ASN A 37 -11.49 -5.12 6.99
CA ASN A 37 -10.33 -5.67 7.67
C ASN A 37 -9.04 -5.18 7.00
N GLN A 38 -8.26 -4.39 7.74
CA GLN A 38 -6.95 -3.88 7.31
C GLN A 38 -5.99 -4.99 6.88
N ALA A 39 -6.01 -6.16 7.54
CA ALA A 39 -5.11 -7.25 7.20
C ALA A 39 -5.38 -7.82 5.80
N ILE A 40 -6.65 -7.83 5.37
CA ILE A 40 -7.04 -8.31 4.04
C ILE A 40 -6.62 -7.30 2.98
N ARG A 41 -6.83 -5.99 3.21
CA ARG A 41 -6.34 -4.95 2.29
C ARG A 41 -4.82 -4.97 2.18
N ASN A 42 -4.12 -5.24 3.28
CA ASN A 42 -2.67 -5.41 3.27
C ASN A 42 -2.24 -6.63 2.45
N ALA A 43 -2.92 -7.77 2.62
CA ALA A 43 -2.65 -8.98 1.82
C ALA A 43 -2.84 -8.73 0.33
N ALA A 44 -3.91 -8.02 -0.05
CA ALA A 44 -4.16 -7.62 -1.44
C ALA A 44 -3.04 -6.70 -1.99
N ALA A 45 -2.59 -5.71 -1.22
CA ALA A 45 -1.50 -4.80 -1.65
C ALA A 45 -0.13 -5.49 -1.74
N MET A 46 0.12 -6.54 -0.95
CA MET A 46 1.35 -7.36 -1.03
C MET A 46 1.29 -8.43 -2.13
N ASN A 47 0.14 -8.63 -2.77
CA ASN A 47 -0.04 -9.69 -3.74
C ASN A 47 0.87 -9.47 -4.98
N PRO A 48 1.71 -10.45 -5.35
CA PRO A 48 2.65 -10.35 -6.46
C PRO A 48 2.01 -10.26 -7.85
N ASP A 49 0.68 -10.33 -7.96
CA ASP A 49 -0.11 -10.09 -9.19
C ASP A 49 -0.88 -8.74 -9.18
N ALA A 50 -0.97 -8.00 -8.06
CA ALA A 50 -1.50 -6.63 -8.02
C ALA A 50 -0.80 -5.65 -8.99
N SER A 51 -1.48 -5.21 -10.06
CA SER A 51 -0.89 -4.33 -11.07
C SER A 51 -0.51 -2.95 -10.51
N ALA A 52 0.25 -2.17 -11.27
CA ALA A 52 0.57 -0.78 -10.91
C ALA A 52 -0.69 0.07 -10.66
N ALA A 53 -1.76 -0.13 -11.44
CA ALA A 53 -3.03 0.58 -11.26
C ALA A 53 -3.74 0.18 -9.95
N VAL A 54 -3.73 -1.12 -9.62
CA VAL A 54 -4.25 -1.63 -8.34
C VAL A 54 -3.48 -1.04 -7.16
N LEU A 55 -2.14 -1.01 -7.26
CA LEU A 55 -1.26 -0.47 -6.23
C LEU A 55 -1.45 1.05 -6.06
N ASP A 56 -1.65 1.80 -7.15
CA ASP A 56 -1.94 3.24 -7.09
C ASP A 56 -3.24 3.55 -6.31
N ARG A 57 -4.26 2.70 -6.44
CA ARG A 57 -5.49 2.78 -5.66
C ARG A 57 -5.23 2.47 -4.18
N PHE A 58 -4.47 1.43 -3.86
CA PHE A 58 -4.07 1.11 -2.47
C PHE A 58 -3.15 2.17 -1.83
N ALA A 59 -2.42 2.97 -2.61
CA ALA A 59 -1.53 4.03 -2.10
C ALA A 59 -2.28 5.09 -1.27
N SER A 60 -3.60 5.19 -1.45
CA SER A 60 -4.48 6.11 -0.71
C SER A 60 -5.17 5.46 0.50
N ASP A 61 -4.77 4.25 0.89
CA ASP A 61 -5.37 3.55 2.04
C ASP A 61 -5.20 4.34 3.34
N ARG A 62 -6.26 4.35 4.16
CA ARG A 62 -6.28 5.06 5.44
C ARG A 62 -5.24 4.53 6.45
N PHE A 63 -4.81 3.28 6.33
CA PHE A 63 -3.81 2.70 7.22
C PHE A 63 -2.43 2.72 6.59
N TRP A 64 -1.46 3.15 7.39
CA TRP A 64 -0.06 3.25 6.96
C TRP A 64 0.55 1.89 6.55
N SER A 65 0.11 0.76 7.14
CA SER A 65 0.69 -0.55 6.82
C SER A 65 0.42 -0.97 5.37
N VAL A 66 -0.79 -0.70 4.87
CA VAL A 66 -1.17 -0.98 3.47
C VAL A 66 -0.35 -0.08 2.54
N ARG A 67 -0.17 1.19 2.91
CA ARG A 67 0.68 2.13 2.15
C ARG A 67 2.16 1.72 2.16
N ILE A 68 2.68 1.14 3.24
CA ILE A 68 4.04 0.57 3.24
C ILE A 68 4.13 -0.61 2.27
N ALA A 69 3.16 -1.53 2.27
CA ALA A 69 3.14 -2.63 1.32
C ALA A 69 3.20 -2.11 -0.14
N VAL A 70 2.44 -1.06 -0.46
CA VAL A 70 2.53 -0.39 -1.77
C VAL A 70 3.93 0.20 -2.00
N ALA A 71 4.53 0.89 -1.04
CA ALA A 71 5.87 1.47 -1.20
C ALA A 71 6.97 0.41 -1.44
N GLU A 72 6.84 -0.77 -0.84
CA GLU A 72 7.80 -1.87 -0.96
C GLU A 72 7.56 -2.76 -2.19
N HIS A 73 6.35 -2.71 -2.76
CA HIS A 73 5.98 -3.60 -3.85
C HIS A 73 6.75 -3.28 -5.14
N PRO A 74 7.37 -4.28 -5.82
CA PRO A 74 8.26 -4.04 -6.96
C PRO A 74 7.55 -3.50 -8.20
N ARG A 75 6.23 -3.73 -8.34
CA ARG A 75 5.41 -3.23 -9.46
C ARG A 75 4.73 -1.87 -9.18
N THR A 76 5.04 -1.22 -8.06
CA THR A 76 4.53 0.13 -7.79
C THR A 76 5.27 1.13 -8.66
N ASP A 77 4.52 1.91 -9.43
CA ASP A 77 5.09 2.92 -10.31
C ASP A 77 5.75 4.06 -9.53
N ARG A 78 6.82 4.61 -10.11
CA ARG A 78 7.54 5.75 -9.55
C ARG A 78 6.62 6.95 -9.30
N ALA A 79 5.66 7.21 -10.18
CA ALA A 79 4.70 8.31 -10.02
C ALA A 79 3.86 8.15 -8.73
N THR A 80 3.41 6.93 -8.43
CA THR A 80 2.70 6.60 -7.19
C THR A 80 3.59 6.82 -5.98
N LEU A 81 4.83 6.33 -6.02
CA LEU A 81 5.81 6.53 -4.93
C LEU A 81 6.05 8.03 -4.69
N LEU A 82 6.27 8.84 -5.73
CA LEU A 82 6.47 10.28 -5.58
C LEU A 82 5.27 10.97 -4.92
N ARG A 83 4.03 10.57 -5.27
CA ARG A 83 2.80 11.09 -4.65
C ARG A 83 2.64 10.71 -3.18
N MET A 84 3.28 9.63 -2.73
CA MET A 84 3.23 9.17 -1.33
C MET A 84 4.19 9.94 -0.40
N LEU A 85 5.07 10.79 -0.94
CA LEU A 85 5.97 11.62 -0.13
C LEU A 85 5.23 12.78 0.53
N GLU A 86 5.42 12.93 1.84
CA GLU A 86 4.93 14.08 2.59
C GLU A 86 5.90 15.27 2.53
N ALA A 87 5.39 16.41 2.04
CA ALA A 87 6.14 17.65 1.90
C ALA A 87 6.42 18.32 3.26
N ASP A 88 5.46 18.34 4.17
CA ASP A 88 5.63 18.94 5.51
C ASP A 88 6.49 18.03 6.41
N PRO A 89 7.72 18.46 6.80
CA PRO A 89 8.59 17.65 7.64
C PRO A 89 7.95 17.17 8.95
N ARG A 90 6.98 17.90 9.49
CA ARG A 90 6.30 17.57 10.75
C ARG A 90 5.29 16.42 10.60
N ARG A 91 4.87 16.13 9.37
CA ARG A 91 3.89 15.09 9.04
C ARG A 91 4.55 13.83 8.47
N ARG A 92 5.86 13.86 8.24
CA ARG A 92 6.61 12.70 7.76
C ARG A 92 6.55 11.59 8.79
N GLY A 93 6.06 10.44 8.34
CA GLY A 93 6.00 9.22 9.13
C GLY A 93 6.64 8.06 8.40
N VAL A 94 6.37 6.85 8.89
CA VAL A 94 6.92 5.60 8.36
C VAL A 94 6.72 5.44 6.85
N VAL A 95 5.57 5.85 6.31
CA VAL A 95 5.29 5.76 4.86
C VAL A 95 6.27 6.64 4.08
N HIS A 96 6.46 7.91 4.47
CA HIS A 96 7.41 8.81 3.79
C HIS A 96 8.82 8.22 3.78
N HIS A 97 9.29 7.68 4.92
CA HIS A 97 10.65 7.15 5.02
C HIS A 97 10.85 5.89 4.16
N GLU A 98 9.92 4.94 4.16
CA GLU A 98 10.04 3.74 3.32
C GLU A 98 9.89 4.08 1.83
N THR A 99 8.95 4.96 1.47
CA THR A 99 8.82 5.48 0.09
C THR A 99 10.10 6.18 -0.38
N ARG A 100 10.67 7.06 0.44
CA ARG A 100 11.93 7.75 0.13
C ARG A 100 13.06 6.75 -0.07
N LYS A 101 13.24 5.81 0.85
CA LYS A 101 14.27 4.77 0.79
C LYS A 101 14.11 3.89 -0.45
N ARG A 102 12.87 3.56 -0.85
CA ARG A 102 12.58 2.86 -2.12
C ARG A 102 13.05 3.69 -3.31
N LEU A 103 12.70 4.97 -3.38
CA LEU A 103 13.07 5.88 -4.45
C LEU A 103 14.59 6.12 -4.54
N GLU A 104 15.27 6.27 -3.40
CA GLU A 104 16.74 6.38 -3.33
C GLU A 104 17.43 5.13 -3.92
N ARG A 105 16.90 3.93 -3.65
CA ARG A 105 17.39 2.68 -4.26
C ARG A 105 17.19 2.65 -5.78
N GLU A 106 16.22 3.40 -6.31
CA GLU A 106 16.02 3.56 -7.76
C GLU A 106 16.78 4.75 -8.37
N GLY A 107 17.67 5.39 -7.60
CA GLY A 107 18.52 6.47 -8.07
C GLY A 107 17.91 7.87 -7.95
N VAL A 108 16.73 8.02 -7.34
CA VAL A 108 16.15 9.36 -7.12
C VAL A 108 16.97 10.10 -6.06
N ARG A 109 17.40 11.32 -6.38
CA ARG A 109 18.15 12.20 -5.48
C ARG A 109 17.20 13.07 -4.67
N PHE A 110 17.55 13.33 -3.42
CA PHE A 110 16.76 14.16 -2.51
C PHE A 110 17.57 15.38 -2.07
N GLY A 111 16.89 16.54 -1.97
CA GLY A 111 17.48 17.76 -1.45
C GLY A 111 17.54 17.77 0.08
N ASP A 112 18.07 18.86 0.64
CA ASP A 112 18.14 19.09 2.09
C ASP A 112 16.75 19.21 2.72
N ASP A 113 15.76 19.62 1.93
CA ASP A 113 14.35 19.63 2.33
C ASP A 113 13.75 18.22 2.46
N GLY A 114 14.46 17.18 2.02
CA GLY A 114 14.01 15.79 2.03
C GLY A 114 12.98 15.47 0.94
N MET A 115 12.89 16.28 -0.11
CA MET A 115 12.05 16.04 -1.29
C MET A 115 12.90 15.72 -2.54
N PRO A 116 12.32 15.06 -3.56
CA PRO A 116 13.03 14.69 -4.77
C PRO A 116 13.51 15.92 -5.54
N ILE A 117 14.77 15.90 -6.01
CA ILE A 117 15.31 16.91 -6.90
C ILE A 117 14.80 16.61 -8.32
N PRO A 118 14.13 17.56 -9.01
CA PRO A 118 13.70 17.36 -10.39
C PRO A 118 14.89 16.96 -11.28
N GLU A 119 14.69 15.94 -12.12
CA GLU A 119 15.66 15.63 -13.18
C GLU A 119 15.61 16.77 -14.22
N ALA A 120 16.79 17.29 -14.57
CA ALA A 120 16.96 18.43 -15.49
C ALA A 120 16.86 18.01 -16.96
#